data_AF-H4F6C4-F1
#
_entry.id   AF-H4F6C4-F1
#
_cell.length_a   1.000
_cell.length_b   1.000
_cell.length_c   1.000
_cell.angle_alpha   90.00
_cell.angle_beta   90.00
_cell.angle_gamma   90.00
#
_symmetry.space_group_name_H-M   'P 1'
#
loop_
_entity.id
_entity.type
_entity.pdbx_description
1 polymer ?
#
loop_
_entity_poly.entity_id
_entity_poly.type
_entity_poly.pdbx_seq_one_letter_code
_entity_poly.pdbx_strand_id
1 'polypeptide(L)'
;MDEDIAAAVRLRFPIEAEAIVERASWDPVFCEICRDFAEAQTELVKWEASSDPHGGKRCAEYRQLIAELAKEIEDALAKAKVVKLHHPPVQRSR
;
A
#
# COMPACT_ATOMS: atom_id res chain seq x y z
N MET A 1 10.39 -6.71 -0.64
CA MET A 1 10.03 -5.29 -0.47
C MET A 1 11.12 -4.62 0.35
N ASP A 2 11.56 -3.42 -0.04
CA ASP A 2 12.55 -2.63 0.70
C ASP A 2 12.02 -2.20 2.08
N GLU A 3 12.89 -2.09 3.08
CA GLU A 3 12.48 -1.78 4.47
C GLU A 3 11.90 -0.36 4.59
N ASP A 4 12.42 0.61 3.84
CA ASP A 4 11.89 1.98 3.84
C ASP A 4 10.45 2.02 3.29
N ILE A 5 10.17 1.22 2.25
CA ILE A 5 8.83 1.04 1.70
C ILE A 5 7.93 0.37 2.75
N ALA A 6 8.43 -0.70 3.38
CA ALA A 6 7.70 -1.40 4.43
C ALA A 6 7.33 -0.47 5.59
N ALA A 7 8.29 0.34 6.06
CA ALA A 7 8.09 1.29 7.14
C ALA A 7 7.04 2.35 6.78
N ALA A 8 7.12 2.93 5.58
CA ALA A 8 6.18 3.94 5.12
C ALA A 8 4.74 3.42 5.06
N VAL A 9 4.55 2.16 4.63
CA VAL A 9 3.23 1.53 4.58
C VAL A 9 2.75 1.11 5.98
N ARG A 10 3.62 0.53 6.82
CA ARG A 10 3.28 0.12 8.20
C ARG A 10 2.88 1.29 9.10
N LEU A 11 3.45 2.48 8.90
CA LEU A 11 3.03 3.69 9.60
C LEU A 11 1.57 4.06 9.31
N ARG A 12 1.12 3.81 8.08
CA ARG A 12 -0.27 4.04 7.68
C ARG A 12 -1.21 2.92 8.11
N PHE A 13 -0.72 1.68 8.08
CA PHE A 13 -1.49 0.46 8.34
C PHE A 13 -0.87 -0.38 9.47
N PRO A 14 -0.89 0.12 10.73
CA PRO A 14 -0.23 -0.57 11.83
C PRO A 14 -0.89 -1.90 12.19
N ILE A 15 -2.19 -2.05 11.93
CA ILE A 15 -2.96 -3.27 12.24
C ILE A 15 -2.65 -4.36 11.21
N GLU A 16 -2.52 -3.99 9.95
CA GLU A 16 -2.29 -4.90 8.83
C GLU A 16 -0.81 -5.08 8.46
N ALA A 17 0.11 -4.52 9.25
CA ALA A 17 1.55 -4.46 8.99
C ALA A 17 2.16 -5.81 8.56
N GLU A 18 1.84 -6.90 9.26
CA GLU A 18 2.33 -8.24 8.93
C GLU A 18 1.72 -8.77 7.63
N ALA A 19 0.40 -8.55 7.42
CA ALA A 19 -0.30 -9.01 6.22
C ALA A 19 0.21 -8.29 4.96
N ILE A 20 0.61 -7.02 5.08
CA ILE A 20 1.24 -6.24 4.01
C ILE A 20 2.60 -6.83 3.63
N VAL A 21 3.44 -7.13 4.62
CA VAL A 21 4.77 -7.69 4.40
C VAL A 21 4.69 -9.09 3.79
N GLU A 22 3.79 -9.92 4.34
CA GLU A 22 3.50 -11.25 3.80
C GLU A 22 3.08 -11.13 2.33
N ARG A 23 2.07 -10.31 2.03
CA ARG A 23 1.55 -10.18 0.66
C ARG A 23 2.59 -9.63 -0.32
N ALA A 24 3.29 -8.57 0.06
CA ALA A 24 4.32 -7.97 -0.79
C ALA A 24 5.51 -8.89 -1.08
N SER A 25 5.68 -9.98 -0.32
CA SER A 25 6.72 -10.98 -0.58
C SER A 25 6.43 -11.89 -1.77
N TRP A 26 5.16 -12.08 -2.15
CA TRP A 26 4.75 -13.01 -3.20
C TRP A 26 3.82 -12.42 -4.26
N ASP A 27 3.30 -11.20 -4.06
CA ASP A 27 2.48 -10.45 -5.01
C ASP A 27 3.27 -9.23 -5.53
N PRO A 28 3.95 -9.33 -6.69
CA PRO A 28 4.73 -8.23 -7.24
C PRO A 28 3.90 -6.99 -7.54
N VAL A 29 2.65 -7.16 -7.96
CA VAL A 29 1.74 -6.05 -8.26
C VAL A 29 1.42 -5.30 -6.96
N PHE A 30 1.13 -6.01 -5.87
CA PHE A 30 0.95 -5.38 -4.57
C PHE A 30 2.22 -4.72 -4.05
N CYS A 31 3.40 -5.30 -4.31
CA CYS A 31 4.67 -4.69 -3.95
C CYS A 31 4.90 -3.35 -4.69
N GLU A 32 4.47 -3.23 -5.94
CA GLU A 32 4.53 -1.96 -6.69
C GLU A 32 3.59 -0.91 -6.10
N ILE A 33 2.35 -1.27 -5.74
CA ILE A 33 1.41 -0.35 -5.06
C ILE A 33 2.03 0.18 -3.75
N CYS A 34 2.67 -0.68 -2.95
CA CYS A 34 3.37 -0.28 -1.73
C CYS A 34 4.53 0.70 -2.02
N ARG A 35 5.28 0.48 -3.11
CA ARG A 35 6.37 1.36 -3.53
C ARG A 35 5.83 2.74 -3.93
N ASP A 36 4.82 2.78 -4.78
CA ASP A 36 4.21 4.03 -5.24
C ASP A 36 3.65 4.83 -4.07
N PHE A 37 3.06 4.15 -3.08
CA PHE A 37 2.58 4.78 -1.86
C PHE A 37 3.71 5.42 -1.05
N ALA A 38 4.84 4.71 -0.87
CA ALA A 38 6.00 5.23 -0.16
C ALA A 38 6.66 6.41 -0.89
N GLU A 39 6.74 6.34 -2.23
CA GLU A 39 7.28 7.42 -3.07
C GLU A 39 6.39 8.65 -3.00
N ALA A 40 5.06 8.50 -3.12
CA ALA A 40 4.12 9.61 -3.03
C ALA A 40 4.18 10.32 -1.66
N GLN A 41 4.34 9.59 -0.55
CA GLN A 41 4.56 10.18 0.77
C GLN A 41 5.88 10.96 0.82
N THR A 42 6.94 10.41 0.26
CA THR A 42 8.26 11.07 0.22
C THR A 42 8.22 12.37 -0.60
N GLU A 43 7.57 12.34 -1.76
CA GLU A 43 7.38 13.53 -2.60
C GLU A 43 6.49 14.57 -1.92
N LEU A 44 5.41 14.15 -1.24
CA LEU A 44 4.56 15.07 -0.49
C LEU A 44 5.38 15.85 0.55
N VAL A 45 6.22 15.17 1.34
CA VAL A 45 7.08 15.83 2.35
C VAL A 45 8.03 16.84 1.70
N LYS A 46 8.60 16.51 0.54
CA LYS A 46 9.46 17.45 -0.22
C LYS A 46 8.69 18.68 -0.69
N TRP A 47 7.46 18.49 -1.20
CA TRP A 47 6.62 19.60 -1.66
C TRP A 47 6.08 20.45 -0.52
N GLU A 48 5.77 19.86 0.63
CA GLU A 48 5.36 20.61 1.84
C GLU A 48 6.49 21.48 2.39
N ALA A 49 7.74 21.04 2.26
CA ALA A 49 8.92 21.83 2.62
C ALA A 49 9.36 22.83 1.54
N SER A 50 8.77 22.76 0.34
CA SER A 50 9.14 23.61 -0.80
C SER A 50 8.57 25.02 -0.65
N SER A 51 9.36 26.02 -1.07
CA SER A 51 8.88 27.41 -1.22
C SER A 51 8.27 27.69 -2.60
N ASP A 52 8.03 26.65 -3.39
CA ASP A 52 7.46 26.78 -4.74
C ASP A 52 6.01 27.30 -4.68
N PRO A 53 5.63 28.32 -5.48
CA PRO A 53 4.27 28.85 -5.53
C PRO A 53 3.19 27.83 -5.89
N HIS A 54 3.56 26.75 -6.60
CA HIS A 54 2.67 25.64 -6.95
C HIS A 54 2.67 24.51 -5.91
N GLY A 55 3.45 24.63 -4.84
CA GLY A 55 3.56 23.63 -3.78
C GLY A 55 2.20 23.23 -3.21
N GLY A 56 1.31 24.19 -2.97
CA GLY A 56 -0.06 23.89 -2.49
C GLY A 56 -0.85 22.98 -3.44
N LYS A 57 -0.77 23.19 -4.76
CA LYS A 57 -1.42 22.35 -5.76
C LYS A 57 -0.78 20.96 -5.81
N ARG A 58 0.55 20.89 -5.82
CA ARG A 58 1.28 19.61 -5.82
C ARG A 58 1.00 18.79 -4.58
N CYS A 59 0.96 19.41 -3.40
CA CYS A 59 0.58 18.72 -2.17
C CYS A 59 -0.85 18.19 -2.22
N ALA A 60 -1.79 18.92 -2.84
CA ALA A 60 -3.16 18.43 -3.01
C ALA A 60 -3.21 17.20 -3.94
N GLU A 61 -2.47 17.22 -5.06
CA GLU A 61 -2.33 16.08 -5.99
C GLU A 61 -1.75 14.85 -5.29
N TYR A 62 -0.64 15.01 -4.55
CA TYR A 62 -0.02 13.89 -3.83
C TYR A 62 -0.90 13.35 -2.69
N ARG A 63 -1.61 14.21 -1.95
CA ARG A 63 -2.55 13.74 -0.92
C ARG A 63 -3.69 12.93 -1.52
N GLN A 64 -4.20 13.31 -2.69
CA GLN A 64 -5.21 12.51 -3.38
C GLN A 64 -4.64 11.16 -3.81
N LEU A 65 -3.46 11.16 -4.45
CA LEU A 65 -2.79 9.93 -4.88
C LEU A 65 -2.53 8.97 -3.71
N ILE A 66 -2.05 9.48 -2.57
CA ILE A 66 -1.85 8.70 -1.34
C ILE A 66 -3.16 8.09 -0.85
N ALA A 67 -4.27 8.83 -0.93
CA ALA A 67 -5.58 8.31 -0.53
C ALA A 67 -6.08 7.21 -1.49
N GLU A 68 -5.86 7.36 -2.79
CA GLU A 68 -6.21 6.36 -3.81
C GLU A 68 -5.38 5.07 -3.61
N LEU A 69 -4.07 5.20 -3.47
CA LEU A 69 -3.16 4.07 -3.21
C LEU A 69 -3.45 3.38 -1.88
N ALA A 70 -3.77 4.15 -0.83
CA ALA A 70 -4.19 3.58 0.46
C ALA A 70 -5.43 2.69 0.30
N LYS A 71 -6.41 3.15 -0.47
CA LYS A 71 -7.61 2.38 -0.76
C LYS A 71 -7.31 1.12 -1.56
N GLU A 72 -6.40 1.19 -2.54
CA GLU A 72 -5.96 0.01 -3.30
C GLU A 72 -5.28 -1.04 -2.41
N ILE A 73 -4.46 -0.60 -1.44
CA ILE A 73 -3.86 -1.48 -0.43
C ILE A 73 -4.94 -2.14 0.42
N GLU A 74 -5.91 -1.38 0.93
CA GLU A 74 -7.05 -1.91 1.70
C GLU A 74 -7.85 -2.94 0.91
N ASP A 75 -8.19 -2.63 -0.34
CA ASP A 75 -8.94 -3.51 -1.24
C ASP A 75 -8.16 -4.80 -1.55
N ALA A 76 -6.85 -4.70 -1.79
CA ALA A 76 -5.99 -5.86 -2.02
C ALA A 76 -5.91 -6.77 -0.78
N LEU A 77 -5.80 -6.18 0.42
CA LEU A 77 -5.83 -6.92 1.68
C LEU A 77 -7.20 -7.57 1.94
N ALA A 78 -8.30 -6.88 1.65
CA ALA A 78 -9.65 -7.42 1.77
C ALA A 78 -9.88 -8.61 0.81
N LYS A 79 -9.41 -8.52 -0.43
CA LYS A 79 -9.46 -9.63 -1.40
C LYS A 79 -8.67 -10.85 -0.91
N ALA A 80 -7.54 -10.65 -0.22
CA ALA A 80 -6.79 -11.73 0.42
C ALA A 80 -7.63 -12.49 1.46
N LYS A 81 -8.42 -11.75 2.26
CA LYS A 81 -9.31 -12.32 3.28
C LYS A 81 -10.44 -13.13 2.65
N VAL A 82 -10.98 -12.70 1.50
CA VAL A 82 -12.02 -13.44 0.76
C VAL A 82 -11.49 -14.77 0.20
N VAL A 83 -10.25 -14.81 -0.31
CA VAL A 83 -9.64 -16.06 -0.80
C VAL A 83 -9.39 -17.05 0.35
N LYS A 84 -8.95 -16.58 1.53
CA LYS A 84 -8.74 -17.44 2.72
C LYS A 84 -10.06 -18.04 3.26
N LEU A 85 -11.21 -17.40 3.03
CA LEU A 85 -12.53 -17.93 3.43
C LEU A 85 -13.12 -18.95 2.44
N HIS A 86 -12.56 -19.08 1.23
CA HIS A 86 -13.10 -19.89 0.14
C HIS A 86 -12.24 -21.12 -0.21
N HIS A 87 -11.55 -21.74 0.73
CA HIS A 87 -11.06 -23.11 0.49
C HIS A 87 -12.22 -24.12 0.68
N PRO A 88 -12.85 -24.65 -0.39
CA PRO A 88 -13.70 -25.82 -0.24
C PRO A 88 -12.83 -27.01 0.19
N PRO A 89 -13.35 -27.92 1.04
CA PRO A 89 -12.59 -29.09 1.46
C PRO A 89 -12.23 -29.90 0.21
N VAL A 90 -10.93 -30.10 -0.02
CA VAL A 90 -10.42 -31.10 -0.97
C VAL A 90 -10.98 -32.46 -0.53
N GLN A 91 -12.01 -32.93 -1.23
CA GLN A 91 -12.39 -34.33 -1.18
C GLN A 91 -11.31 -35.13 -1.90
N ARG A 92 -10.43 -35.75 -1.12
CA ARG A 92 -9.61 -36.87 -1.57
C ARG A 92 -10.53 -37.95 -2.14
N SER A 93 -10.43 -38.18 -3.45
CA SER A 93 -11.02 -39.33 -4.12
C SER A 93 -9.89 -40.27 -4.54
N ARG A 94 -10.14 -41.56 -4.31
CA ARG A 94 -9.21 -42.70 -4.23
C ARG A 94 -8.33 -42.93 -5.45
#